data_AF-A0A9D6Q666-F1
#
_entry.id   AF-A0A9D6Q666-F1
#
_cell.length_a   1.000
_cell.length_b   1.000
_cell.length_c   1.000
_cell.angle_alpha   90.00
_cell.angle_beta   90.00
_cell.angle_gamma   90.00
#
_symmetry.space_group_name_H-M   'P 1'
#
loop_
_entity.id
_entity.type
_entity.pdbx_description
1 polymer ?
#
loop_
_entity_poly.entity_id
_entity_poly.type
_entity_poly.pdbx_seq_one_letter_code
_entity_poly.pdbx_strand_id
1 'polypeptide(L)' 'MIGESDRGVLVVVFTVRQPGDVVRLISARPARRKERRQYEESKRLSN' A
#
# COMPACT_ATOMS: atom_id res chain seq x y z
N MET A 1 -2.39 1.41 3.34
CA MET A 1 -2.67 0.78 2.04
C MET A 1 -1.45 -0.01 1.58
N ILE A 2 -1.62 -1.09 0.82
CA ILE A 2 -0.54 -1.89 0.23
C ILE A 2 -0.82 -2.08 -1.27
N GLY A 3 0.22 -2.00 -2.10
CA GLY A 3 0.05 -2.09 -3.56
C GLY A 3 1.37 -2.23 -4.31
N GLU A 4 1.28 -2.50 -5.60
CA GLU A 4 2.41 -2.57 -6.52
C GLU A 4 2.96 -1.18 -6.87
N SER A 5 4.26 -1.13 -7.12
CA SER A 5 5.00 -0.01 -7.69
C SER A 5 6.06 -0.55 -8.63
N ASP A 6 6.72 0.33 -9.40
CA ASP A 6 7.82 -0.05 -10.30
C ASP A 6 9.00 -0.74 -9.56
N ARG A 7 9.09 -0.57 -8.24
CA ARG A 7 10.14 -1.16 -7.39
C ARG A 7 9.64 -2.32 -6.53
N GLY A 8 8.43 -2.82 -6.78
CA GLY A 8 7.79 -3.90 -6.03
C GLY A 8 6.66 -3.44 -5.11
N VAL A 9 6.26 -4.29 -4.17
CA VAL A 9 5.12 -4.02 -3.29
C VAL A 9 5.50 -3.03 -2.19
N LEU A 10 4.74 -1.94 -2.06
CA LEU A 10 4.91 -0.91 -1.05
C LEU A 10 3.75 -0.91 -0.04
N VAL A 11 4.09 -0.62 1.20
CA VAL A 11 3.12 -0.24 2.23
C VAL A 11 3.18 1.27 2.39
N VAL A 12 2.02 1.91 2.29
CA VAL A 12 1.84 3.36 2.40
C VAL A 12 0.94 3.68 3.59
N VAL A 13 1.44 4.56 4.46
CA VAL A 13 0.69 5.17 5.57
C VAL A 13 0.43 6.62 5.21
N PHE A 14 -0.83 7.03 5.25
CA PHE A 14 -1.26 8.37 4.89
C PHE A 14 -2.47 8.79 5.72
N THR A 15 -2.79 10.08 5.66
CA THR A 15 -4.02 10.66 6.21
C THR A 15 -4.68 11.56 5.18
N VAL A 16 -6.00 11.70 5.26
CA VAL A 16 -6.79 12.60 4.41
C VAL A 16 -7.14 13.84 5.24
N ARG A 17 -6.78 15.03 4.76
CA ARG A 17 -7.05 16.29 5.47
C ARG A 17 -8.45 16.82 5.16
N GLN A 18 -9.33 16.82 6.16
CA GLN A 18 -10.65 17.45 6.05
C GLN A 18 -10.54 19.00 6.10
N PRO A 19 -11.41 19.74 5.37
CA PRO A 19 -12.58 19.30 4.61
C PRO A 19 -12.31 18.96 3.12
N GLY A 20 -11.16 18.37 2.73
CA GLY A 20 -10.86 18.08 1.32
C GLY A 20 -10.23 16.71 1.04
N ASP A 21 -9.86 16.50 -0.23
CA ASP A 21 -9.28 15.25 -0.76
C ASP A 21 -7.74 15.24 -0.76
N VAL A 22 -7.11 16.16 -0.03
CA VAL A 22 -5.65 16.24 0.02
C VAL A 22 -5.11 15.09 0.87
N VAL A 23 -4.46 14.13 0.21
CA VAL A 23 -3.79 13.00 0.85
C VAL A 23 -2.38 13.41 1.27
N ARG A 24 -2.12 13.42 2.59
CA ARG A 24 -0.77 13.57 3.13
C ARG A 24 -0.13 12.20 3.33
N LEU A 25 0.91 11.91 2.56
CA LEU A 25 1.77 10.76 2.80
C LEU A 25 2.56 10.97 4.10
N ILE A 26 2.52 9.96 4.96
CA ILE A 26 3.27 9.92 6.23
C ILE A 26 4.50 9.03 6.07
N SER A 27 4.33 7.88 5.42
CA SER A 27 5.42 6.95 5.13
C SER A 27 5.11 6.10 3.91
N ALA A 28 6.16 5.78 3.14
CA ALA A 28 6.14 4.76 2.12
C ALA A 28 7.39 3.89 2.31
N ARG A 29 7.21 2.57 2.36
CA ARG A 29 8.31 1.63 2.51
C ARG A 29 8.06 0.34 1.74
N PRO A 30 9.11 -0.42 1.39
CA PRO A 30 8.96 -1.79 0.92
C PRO A 30 8.11 -2.63 1.87
N ALA A 31 7.23 -3.44 1.30
CA ALA A 31 6.53 -4.47 2.04
C ALA A 31 7.51 -5.54 2.53
N ARG A 32 7.36 -5.95 3.78
CA ARG A 32 8.12 -7.10 4.32
C ARG A 32 7.61 -8.38 3.67
N ARG A 33 8.42 -9.46 3.71
CA ARG A 33 8.08 -10.75 3.09
C ARG A 33 6.67 -11.25 3.41
N LYS A 34 6.25 -11.16 4.68
CA LYS A 34 4.90 -11.56 5.12
C LYS A 34 3.80 -10.69 4.50
N GLU A 35 3.96 -9.37 4.53
CA GLU A 35 2.99 -8.40 3.97
C GLU A 35 2.86 -8.58 2.45
N ARG A 36 4.00 -8.76 1.77
CA ARG A 36 4.05 -9.03 0.33
C ARG A 36 3.32 -10.32 -0.02
N ARG A 37 3.59 -11.42 0.70
CA ARG A 37 2.93 -12.71 0.47
C ARG A 37 1.41 -12.60 0.62
N GLN A 38 0.94 -11.95 1.67
CA GLN A 38 -0.49 -11.74 1.90
C GLN A 38 -1.15 -10.93 0.78
N TYR A 39 -0.48 -9.88 0.31
CA TYR A 39 -0.95 -9.08 -0.82
C TYR A 39 -1.04 -9.91 -2.12
N GLU A 40 0.00 -10.68 -2.43
CA GLU A 40 0.03 -11.52 -3.63
C GLU A 40 -1.04 -12.64 -3.59
N GLU A 41 -1.26 -13.27 -2.43
CA GLU A 41 -2.31 -14.27 -2.24
C GLU A 41 -3.71 -13.65 -2.42
N SER A 42 -3.95 -12.47 -1.83
CA SER A 42 -5.21 -11.72 -2.01
C SER A 42 -5.46 -11.33 -3.47
N LYS A 43 -4.42 -10.86 -4.18
CA LYS A 43 -4.53 -10.47 -5.59
C LYS A 43 -4.90 -11.66 -6.49
N ARG A 44 -4.36 -12.85 -6.21
CA ARG A 44 -4.69 -14.09 -6.95
C ARG A 44 -6.14 -14.53 -6.76
N LEU A 45 -6.72 -14.33 -5.59
CA LEU A 45 -8.12 -14.69 -5.30
C LEU A 45 -9.12 -13.70 -5.90
N SER A 46 -8.67 -12.51 -6.30
CA SER A 46 -9.51 -11.44 -6.84
C SER A 46 -9.50 -11.39 -8.38
N ASN A 47 -8.75 -12.28 -9.02
CA ASN A 47 -8.68 -12.49 -10.47
C ASN A 47 -9.32 -13.84 -10.83
#